data_AF-A0AAN2FFH7-F1
#
_entry.id   AF-A0AAN2FFH7-F1
#
_cell.length_a   1.000
_cell.length_b   1.000
_cell.length_c   1.000
_cell.angle_alpha   90.00
_cell.angle_beta   90.00
_cell.angle_gamma   90.00
#
_symmetry.space_group_name_H-M   'P 1'
#
loop_
_entity.id
_entity.type
_entity.pdbx_description
1 polymer ?
#
loop_
_entity_poly.entity_id
_entity_poly.type
_entity_poly.pdbx_seq_one_letter_code
_entity_poly.pdbx_strand_id
1 'polypeptide(L)'
;MPKIFPNQEVTNLVIQINAKYIYGQIALISNVIPDLHCNGDSQCFPLYLYDEDGTNKREAITDDGLTHFQSYYPSRRLTKEDIFYYIYGLLHSEEYRSRYGDNLSKELPRIPRVKRAEDFSAFVKAGRALAELHLNFETALAIK
;
A
#
# COMPACT_ATOMS: atom_id res chain seq x y z
N MET A 1 9.31 -13.21 9.34
CA MET A 1 8.76 -11.84 9.28
C MET A 1 7.90 -11.56 10.53
N PRO A 2 8.52 -11.60 11.72
CA PRO A 2 7.79 -11.81 12.98
C PRO A 2 6.94 -10.61 13.42
N LYS A 3 7.22 -9.40 12.95
CA LYS A 3 6.47 -8.18 13.33
C LYS A 3 5.31 -7.82 12.40
N ILE A 4 5.16 -8.54 11.28
CA ILE A 4 4.08 -8.30 10.29
C ILE A 4 3.09 -9.47 10.31
N PHE A 5 3.62 -10.68 10.29
CA PHE A 5 2.88 -11.94 10.41
C PHE A 5 3.60 -12.83 11.45
N PRO A 6 3.43 -12.56 12.76
CA PRO A 6 4.03 -13.35 13.85
C PRO A 6 3.58 -14.82 13.87
N ASN A 7 2.33 -15.09 13.55
CA ASN A 7 1.73 -16.42 13.55
C ASN A 7 0.62 -16.53 12.49
N GLN A 8 -0.02 -17.70 12.38
CA GLN A 8 -1.08 -17.96 11.39
C GLN A 8 -2.46 -17.41 11.79
N GLU A 9 -2.62 -16.95 13.03
CA GLU A 9 -3.91 -16.49 13.58
C GLU A 9 -4.16 -15.01 13.32
N VAL A 10 -3.09 -14.22 13.17
CA VAL A 10 -3.21 -12.78 12.92
C VAL A 10 -3.49 -12.48 11.45
N THR A 11 -4.42 -11.55 11.23
CA THR A 11 -4.72 -11.02 9.89
C THR A 11 -3.97 -9.71 9.67
N ASN A 12 -3.38 -9.54 8.50
CA ASN A 12 -2.74 -8.27 8.12
C ASN A 12 -2.85 -8.07 6.61
N LEU A 13 -2.62 -6.83 6.17
CA LEU A 13 -2.49 -6.48 4.77
C LEU A 13 -1.09 -5.91 4.53
N VAL A 14 -0.48 -6.26 3.40
CA VAL A 14 0.86 -5.79 3.04
C VAL A 14 0.91 -5.37 1.59
N ILE A 15 1.38 -4.15 1.32
CA ILE A 15 1.72 -3.70 -0.02
C ILE A 15 3.16 -4.06 -0.29
N GLN A 16 3.37 -4.88 -1.29
CA GLN A 16 4.67 -5.27 -1.79
C GLN A 16 5.07 -4.35 -2.93
N ILE A 17 6.30 -3.87 -2.92
CA ILE A 17 6.85 -3.01 -3.97
C ILE A 17 8.12 -3.67 -4.51
N ASN A 18 8.24 -3.75 -5.83
CA ASN A 18 9.47 -4.20 -6.48
C ASN A 18 10.60 -3.20 -6.19
N ALA A 19 11.73 -3.66 -5.60
CA ALA A 19 12.83 -2.78 -5.23
C ALA A 19 13.56 -2.13 -6.42
N LYS A 20 13.46 -2.73 -7.61
CA LYS A 20 14.02 -2.20 -8.87
C LYS A 20 12.99 -2.34 -9.98
N TYR A 21 11.99 -1.47 -9.96
CA TYR A 21 10.93 -1.50 -10.95
C TYR A 21 11.46 -1.09 -12.34
N ILE A 22 11.47 -2.03 -13.28
CA ILE A 22 11.86 -1.79 -14.68
C ILE A 22 10.62 -1.84 -15.60
N TYR A 23 9.78 -2.86 -15.43
CA TYR A 23 8.55 -3.07 -16.20
C TYR A 23 7.51 -3.84 -15.38
N GLY A 24 6.25 -3.87 -15.82
CA GLY A 24 5.20 -4.70 -15.24
C GLY A 24 4.48 -4.06 -14.06
N GLN A 25 4.20 -4.82 -13.01
CA GLN A 25 3.46 -4.34 -11.84
C GLN A 25 4.42 -3.84 -10.77
N ILE A 26 4.32 -2.56 -10.41
CA ILE A 26 5.19 -2.00 -9.37
C ILE A 26 4.79 -2.48 -7.97
N ALA A 27 3.49 -2.62 -7.72
CA ALA A 27 2.96 -2.91 -6.40
C ALA A 27 1.84 -3.94 -6.39
N LEU A 28 1.89 -4.89 -5.46
CA LEU A 28 0.87 -5.91 -5.24
C LEU A 28 0.50 -5.97 -3.77
N ILE A 29 -0.79 -6.04 -3.45
CA ILE A 29 -1.24 -6.20 -2.06
C ILE A 29 -1.47 -7.69 -1.76
N SER A 30 -1.15 -8.12 -0.55
CA SER A 30 -1.37 -9.48 -0.07
C SER A 30 -1.95 -9.47 1.35
N ASN A 31 -2.78 -10.46 1.65
CA ASN A 31 -3.27 -10.79 3.00
C ASN A 31 -2.55 -12.00 3.62
N VAL A 32 -1.57 -12.57 2.91
CA VAL A 32 -0.72 -13.69 3.37
C VAL A 32 0.75 -13.31 3.33
N ILE A 33 1.60 -14.11 3.95
CA ILE A 33 3.06 -13.92 3.97
C ILE A 33 3.59 -13.97 2.53
N PRO A 34 4.12 -12.84 2.00
CA PRO A 34 4.74 -12.85 0.69
C PRO A 34 6.12 -13.51 0.69
N ASP A 35 6.44 -14.16 -0.43
CA ASP A 35 7.81 -14.55 -0.76
C ASP A 35 8.63 -13.33 -1.23
N LEU A 36 9.94 -13.36 -0.97
CA LEU A 36 10.84 -12.26 -1.35
C LEU A 36 10.79 -11.97 -2.85
N HIS A 37 10.71 -12.98 -3.69
CA HIS A 37 10.81 -12.84 -5.14
C HIS A 37 9.46 -12.75 -5.86
N CYS A 38 8.32 -12.80 -5.16
CA CYS A 38 7.02 -12.87 -5.82
C CYS A 38 6.69 -11.63 -6.68
N ASN A 39 7.30 -10.48 -6.39
CA ASN A 39 7.22 -9.27 -7.22
C ASN A 39 8.60 -8.68 -7.54
N GLY A 40 9.66 -9.51 -7.54
CA GLY A 40 11.06 -9.10 -7.74
C GLY A 40 11.65 -8.35 -6.53
N ASP A 41 12.59 -8.98 -5.82
CA ASP A 41 13.25 -8.49 -4.60
C ASP A 41 12.38 -7.52 -3.78
N SER A 42 11.23 -8.03 -3.35
CA SER A 42 10.14 -7.17 -2.90
C SER A 42 10.37 -6.60 -1.51
N GLN A 43 9.98 -5.32 -1.34
CA GLN A 43 9.87 -4.68 -0.03
C GLN A 43 8.42 -4.61 0.39
N CYS A 44 8.17 -4.89 1.67
CA CYS A 44 6.85 -5.09 2.23
C CYS A 44 6.46 -3.94 3.18
N PHE A 45 5.38 -3.25 2.87
CA PHE A 45 4.82 -2.14 3.64
C PHE A 45 3.47 -2.56 4.21
N PRO A 46 3.39 -2.91 5.51
CA PRO A 46 2.19 -3.47 6.10
C PRO A 46 1.20 -2.38 6.53
N LEU A 47 -0.07 -2.77 6.72
CA LEU A 47 -1.07 -1.92 7.36
C LEU A 47 -0.90 -1.89 8.89
N TYR A 48 -0.57 -3.05 9.47
CA TYR A 48 -0.35 -3.20 10.91
C TYR A 48 1.03 -3.79 11.23
N LEU A 49 1.52 -3.47 12.42
CA LEU A 49 2.66 -4.10 13.08
C LEU A 49 2.18 -4.78 14.36
N TYR A 50 2.87 -5.85 14.73
CA TYR A 50 2.62 -6.66 15.92
C TYR A 50 3.92 -6.83 16.70
N ASP A 51 3.79 -7.21 17.96
CA ASP A 51 4.90 -7.81 18.71
C ASP A 51 5.09 -9.27 18.30
N GLU A 52 6.24 -9.87 18.63
CA GLU A 52 6.61 -11.19 18.10
C GLU A 52 5.69 -12.32 18.57
N ASP A 53 4.97 -12.11 19.68
CA ASP A 53 3.96 -13.02 20.22
C ASP A 53 2.58 -12.88 19.54
N GLY A 54 2.42 -11.95 18.58
CA GLY A 54 1.15 -11.67 17.93
C GLY A 54 0.28 -10.63 18.63
N THR A 55 0.72 -10.08 19.75
CA THR A 55 -0.02 -9.05 20.49
C THR A 55 0.32 -7.64 20.04
N ASN A 56 -0.29 -6.64 20.69
CA ASN A 56 0.04 -5.23 20.51
C ASN A 56 -0.05 -4.74 19.04
N LYS A 57 -1.19 -5.05 18.41
CA LYS A 57 -1.53 -4.60 17.07
C LYS A 57 -1.54 -3.07 17.01
N ARG A 58 -0.68 -2.50 16.17
CA ARG A 58 -0.55 -1.06 15.95
C ARG A 58 -0.51 -0.74 14.46
N GLU A 59 -1.02 0.41 14.06
CA GLU A 59 -0.96 0.84 12.67
C GLU A 59 0.48 1.15 12.27
N ALA A 60 0.88 0.73 11.07
CA ALA A 60 2.25 0.91 10.59
C ALA A 60 2.53 2.34 10.11
N ILE A 61 1.50 3.07 9.65
CA ILE A 61 1.62 4.50 9.36
C ILE A 61 1.77 5.24 10.69
N THR A 62 2.81 6.06 10.80
CA THR A 62 3.09 6.85 12.01
C THR A 62 2.09 8.00 12.16
N ASP A 63 1.94 8.49 13.40
CA ASP A 63 1.09 9.67 13.67
C ASP A 63 1.64 10.93 12.98
N ASP A 64 2.96 11.03 12.85
CA ASP A 64 3.61 12.09 12.07
C ASP A 64 3.22 12.01 10.58
N GLY A 65 3.20 10.80 10.02
CA GLY A 65 2.74 10.56 8.65
C GLY A 65 1.28 10.96 8.47
N LEU A 66 0.41 10.59 9.42
CA LEU A 66 -0.99 11.00 9.41
C LEU A 66 -1.13 12.54 9.47
N THR A 67 -0.42 13.18 10.39
CA THR A 67 -0.42 14.64 10.58
C THR A 67 0.08 15.37 9.33
N HIS A 68 1.07 14.81 8.64
CA HIS A 68 1.60 15.36 7.39
C HIS A 68 0.55 15.43 6.27
N PHE A 69 -0.39 14.47 6.23
CA PHE A 69 -1.50 14.49 5.28
C PHE A 69 -2.65 15.37 5.78
N GLN A 70 -3.03 15.26 7.06
CA GLN A 70 -4.12 16.05 7.64
C GLN A 70 -3.87 17.55 7.58
N SER A 71 -2.62 18.00 7.84
CA SER A 71 -2.24 19.42 7.74
C SER A 71 -2.39 19.98 6.33
N TYR A 72 -2.27 19.15 5.30
CA TYR A 72 -2.44 19.55 3.90
C TYR A 72 -3.91 19.49 3.43
N TYR A 73 -4.72 18.61 4.03
CA TYR A 73 -6.14 18.46 3.73
C TYR A 73 -7.02 18.73 4.96
N PRO A 74 -7.02 19.96 5.52
CA PRO A 74 -7.68 20.26 6.80
C PRO A 74 -9.21 20.09 6.76
N SER A 75 -9.80 20.15 5.56
CA SER A 75 -11.23 19.96 5.35
C SER A 75 -11.68 18.49 5.39
N ARG A 76 -10.76 17.52 5.57
CA ARG A 76 -11.08 16.09 5.59
C ARG A 76 -10.54 15.40 6.83
N ARG A 77 -11.37 14.50 7.37
CA ARG A 77 -10.95 13.58 8.43
C ARG A 77 -10.32 12.34 7.77
N LEU A 78 -9.00 12.37 7.64
CA LEU A 78 -8.22 11.27 7.09
C LEU A 78 -7.83 10.27 8.17
N THR A 79 -7.82 8.99 7.82
CA THR A 79 -7.28 7.90 8.64
C THR A 79 -5.96 7.37 8.06
N LYS A 80 -5.21 6.60 8.84
CA LYS A 80 -3.99 5.92 8.36
C LYS A 80 -4.30 4.86 7.32
N GLU A 81 -5.45 4.20 7.46
CA GLU A 81 -5.96 3.26 6.46
C GLU A 81 -6.22 3.96 5.11
N ASP A 82 -6.77 5.18 5.12
CA ASP A 82 -6.93 5.95 3.88
C ASP A 82 -5.58 6.27 3.23
N ILE A 83 -4.56 6.60 4.01
CA ILE A 83 -3.20 6.81 3.48
C ILE A 83 -2.65 5.52 2.85
N PHE A 84 -2.86 4.37 3.50
CA PHE A 84 -2.44 3.07 2.99
C PHE A 84 -3.07 2.77 1.61
N TYR A 85 -4.38 2.94 1.46
CA TYR A 85 -5.04 2.74 0.16
C TYR A 85 -4.75 3.84 -0.85
N TYR A 86 -4.53 5.08 -0.40
CA TYR A 86 -4.06 6.16 -1.27
C TYR A 86 -2.72 5.79 -1.92
N ILE A 87 -1.75 5.30 -1.13
CA ILE A 87 -0.45 4.84 -1.65
C ILE A 87 -0.67 3.77 -2.70
N TYR A 88 -1.52 2.78 -2.41
CA TYR A 88 -1.79 1.70 -3.35
C TYR A 88 -2.38 2.19 -4.67
N GLY A 89 -3.38 3.08 -4.61
CA GLY A 89 -3.98 3.69 -5.80
C GLY A 89 -2.99 4.56 -6.58
N LEU A 90 -2.16 5.35 -5.89
CA LEU A 90 -1.16 6.22 -6.52
C LEU A 90 -0.09 5.42 -7.26
N LEU A 91 0.39 4.31 -6.69
CA LEU A 91 1.38 3.43 -7.32
C LEU A 91 0.86 2.80 -8.63
N HIS A 92 -0.45 2.72 -8.80
CA HIS A 92 -1.09 2.24 -10.03
C HIS A 92 -1.40 3.36 -11.04
N SER A 93 -1.16 4.63 -10.69
CA SER A 93 -1.33 5.75 -11.63
C SER A 93 -0.28 5.72 -12.72
N GLU A 94 -0.72 5.73 -13.98
CA GLU A 94 0.16 5.85 -15.15
C GLU A 94 0.94 7.16 -15.14
N GLU A 95 0.30 8.27 -14.75
CA GLU A 95 0.95 9.57 -14.63
C GLU A 95 2.08 9.52 -13.60
N TYR A 96 1.83 8.92 -12.44
CA TYR A 96 2.86 8.78 -11.39
C TYR A 96 4.04 7.93 -11.90
N ARG A 97 3.74 6.78 -12.49
CA ARG A 97 4.76 5.85 -13.02
C ARG A 97 5.58 6.47 -14.14
N SER A 98 4.95 7.23 -15.03
CA SER A 98 5.64 7.94 -16.11
C SER A 98 6.51 9.08 -15.57
N ARG A 99 6.01 9.84 -14.59
CA ARG A 99 6.73 10.99 -14.04
C ARG A 99 7.95 10.60 -13.21
N TYR A 100 7.87 9.48 -12.49
CA TYR A 100 8.92 9.04 -11.56
C TYR A 100 9.68 7.79 -12.03
N GLY A 101 9.45 7.29 -13.26
CA GLY A 101 10.00 6.03 -13.75
C GLY A 101 11.52 5.87 -13.57
N ASP A 102 12.29 6.93 -13.84
CA ASP A 102 13.75 6.93 -13.64
C ASP A 102 14.16 6.69 -12.19
N ASN A 103 13.38 7.21 -11.22
CA ASN A 103 13.62 7.00 -9.80
C ASN A 103 13.12 5.62 -9.35
N LEU A 104 11.96 5.18 -9.84
CA LEU A 104 11.37 3.88 -9.48
C LEU A 104 12.27 2.70 -9.87
N SER A 105 13.14 2.87 -10.87
CA SER A 105 14.13 1.86 -11.26
C SER A 105 15.39 1.82 -10.37
N LYS A 106 15.59 2.82 -9.50
CA LYS A 106 16.82 3.03 -8.72
C LYS A 106 16.60 3.07 -7.20
N GLU A 107 15.47 3.60 -6.74
CA GLU A 107 15.14 3.80 -5.34
C GLU A 107 13.66 3.52 -5.06
N LEU A 108 13.32 3.38 -3.77
CA LEU A 108 11.93 3.24 -3.34
C LEU A 108 11.07 4.45 -3.76
N PRO A 109 9.79 4.22 -4.07
CA PRO A 109 8.86 5.29 -4.43
C PRO A 109 8.71 6.29 -3.29
N ARG A 110 8.82 7.58 -3.63
CA ARG A 110 8.41 8.68 -2.75
C ARG A 110 6.95 9.01 -3.02
N ILE A 111 6.17 9.14 -1.96
CA ILE A 111 4.72 9.34 -2.06
C ILE A 111 4.39 10.84 -1.98
N PRO A 112 4.09 11.53 -3.10
CA PRO A 112 3.65 12.91 -3.08
C PRO A 112 2.21 13.02 -2.55
N ARG A 113 1.85 14.23 -2.09
CA ARG A 113 0.46 14.64 -1.89
C ARG A 113 -0.07 15.23 -3.19
N VAL A 114 -1.19 14.74 -3.67
CA VAL A 114 -1.92 15.36 -4.79
C VAL A 114 -2.46 16.73 -4.40
N LYS A 115 -2.70 17.61 -5.37
CA LYS A 115 -3.03 19.02 -5.05
C LYS A 115 -4.41 19.17 -4.39
N ARG A 116 -5.38 18.35 -4.79
CA ARG A 116 -6.77 18.48 -4.36
C ARG A 116 -7.18 17.32 -3.45
N ALA A 117 -7.96 17.63 -2.43
CA ALA A 117 -8.50 16.62 -1.51
C ALA A 117 -9.46 15.64 -2.22
N GLU A 118 -10.12 16.10 -3.29
CA GLU A 118 -10.96 15.26 -4.15
C GLU A 118 -10.13 14.20 -4.86
N ASP A 119 -8.98 14.59 -5.43
CA ASP A 119 -8.06 13.66 -6.11
C ASP A 119 -7.51 12.64 -5.12
N PHE A 120 -7.15 13.07 -3.90
CA PHE A 120 -6.73 12.16 -2.84
C PHE A 120 -7.79 11.10 -2.59
N SER A 121 -9.05 11.52 -2.46
CA SER A 121 -10.17 10.62 -2.19
C SER A 121 -10.47 9.69 -3.37
N ALA A 122 -10.26 10.17 -4.61
CA ALA A 122 -10.37 9.34 -5.80
C ALA A 122 -9.29 8.24 -5.80
N PHE A 123 -8.05 8.57 -5.43
CA PHE A 123 -6.98 7.58 -5.28
C PHE A 123 -7.24 6.59 -4.14
N VAL A 124 -7.76 7.04 -2.99
CA VAL A 124 -8.19 6.14 -1.90
C VAL A 124 -9.24 5.16 -2.41
N LYS A 125 -10.29 5.67 -3.09
CA LYS A 125 -11.38 4.84 -3.61
C LYS A 125 -10.89 3.84 -4.65
N ALA A 126 -10.07 4.28 -5.60
CA ALA A 126 -9.48 3.41 -6.62
C ALA A 126 -8.54 2.37 -5.99
N GLY A 127 -7.71 2.78 -5.03
CA GLY A 127 -6.82 1.89 -4.29
C GLY A 127 -7.56 0.82 -3.51
N ARG A 128 -8.67 1.16 -2.83
CA ARG A 128 -9.54 0.18 -2.16
C ARG A 128 -10.16 -0.82 -3.14
N ALA A 129 -10.69 -0.33 -4.27
CA ALA A 129 -11.28 -1.18 -5.30
C ALA A 129 -10.26 -2.13 -5.94
N LEU A 130 -9.05 -1.64 -6.24
CA LEU A 130 -7.95 -2.47 -6.76
C LEU A 130 -7.47 -3.47 -5.72
N ALA A 131 -7.36 -3.06 -4.46
CA ALA A 131 -6.99 -3.97 -3.38
C ALA A 131 -8.01 -5.10 -3.22
N GLU A 132 -9.30 -4.78 -3.26
CA GLU A 132 -10.36 -5.79 -3.21
C GLU A 132 -10.23 -6.80 -4.35
N LEU A 133 -9.98 -6.33 -5.57
CA LEU A 133 -9.77 -7.20 -6.73
C LEU A 133 -8.53 -8.10 -6.56
N HIS A 134 -7.42 -7.53 -6.12
CA HIS A 134 -6.16 -8.25 -6.00
C HIS A 134 -6.10 -9.19 -4.79
N LEU A 135 -6.87 -8.93 -3.73
CA LEU A 135 -7.00 -9.83 -2.59
C LEU A 135 -7.94 -11.00 -2.88
N ASN A 136 -8.94 -10.79 -3.74
CA ASN A 136 -9.94 -11.79 -4.12
C ASN A 136 -9.72 -12.35 -5.54
N PHE A 137 -8.48 -12.34 -6.03
CA PHE A 137 -8.15 -12.77 -7.39
C PHE A 137 -8.56 -14.22 -7.70
N GLU A 138 -8.63 -15.08 -6.66
CA GLU A 138 -9.03 -16.48 -6.77
C GLU A 138 -10.54 -16.66 -7.01
N THR A 139 -11.37 -15.73 -6.53
CA THR A 139 -12.84 -15.82 -6.58
C THR A 139 -13.46 -14.88 -7.61
N ALA A 140 -12.68 -13.93 -8.14
CA ALA A 140 -13.12 -12.96 -9.15
C ALA A 140 -13.60 -13.56 -10.49
N LEU A 141 -13.44 -14.88 -10.71
CA LEU A 141 -13.89 -15.61 -11.90
C LEU A 141 -15.38 -16.02 -11.91
N ALA A 142 -16.21 -15.49 -11.02
CA ALA A 142 -17.67 -15.73 -11.01
C ALA A 142 -18.50 -14.67 -11.76
N ILE A 143 -17.91 -13.94 -12.71
CA ILE A 143 -18.68 -13.07 -13.63
C ILE A 143 -18.80 -13.80 -14.97
N LYS A 144 -19.89 -14.55 -15.13
CA LYS A 144 -20.37 -15.09 -16.41
C LYS A 144 -21.11 -14.01 -17.20
#